data_AF-Q9KWJ9-F1
#
_entry.id   AF-Q9KWJ9-F1
#
_cell.length_a   1.000
_cell.length_b   1.000
_cell.length_c   1.000
_cell.angle_alpha   90.00
_cell.angle_beta   90.00
_cell.angle_gamma   90.00
#
_symmetry.space_group_name_H-M   'P 1'
#
loop_
_entity.id
_entity.type
_entity.pdbx_description
1 polymer ?
#
loop_
_entity_poly.entity_id
_entity_poly.type
_entity_poly.pdbx_seq_one_letter_code
_entity_poly.pdbx_strand_id
1 'polypeptide(L)'
;MVVEFKNEPGYDFSVQENVDMFKKALKDVEKELGQDIPLVINGEKIFKDDKIKSINPADTSQVIANASKATKQDVEDAFKAANEA
;
A
#
# COMPACT_ATOMS: atom_id res chain seq x y z
N MET A 1 7.48 24.88 -13.93
CA MET A 1 8.51 24.05 -14.59
C MET A 1 8.76 22.85 -13.71
N VAL A 2 8.67 21.66 -14.28
CA VAL A 2 9.14 20.44 -13.60
C VAL A 2 10.66 20.36 -13.78
N VAL A 3 11.36 19.82 -12.78
CA VAL A 3 12.82 19.62 -12.84
C VAL A 3 13.16 18.55 -13.87
N GLU A 4 14.38 18.58 -14.41
CA GLU A 4 14.85 17.53 -15.32
C GLU A 4 14.85 16.17 -14.63
N PHE A 5 14.49 15.14 -15.38
CA PHE A 5 14.44 13.78 -14.89
C PHE A 5 15.84 13.32 -14.46
N LYS A 6 15.90 12.69 -13.28
CA LYS A 6 17.07 11.98 -12.77
C LYS A 6 16.61 10.74 -12.00
N ASN A 7 17.43 9.71 -11.97
CA ASN A 7 17.17 8.53 -11.15
C ASN A 7 17.15 8.88 -9.66
N GLU A 8 16.29 8.22 -8.90
CA GLU A 8 16.29 8.30 -7.43
C GLU A 8 17.58 7.64 -6.91
N PRO A 9 18.42 8.35 -6.12
CA PRO A 9 19.61 7.76 -5.53
C PRO A 9 19.22 6.71 -4.49
N GLY A 10 19.98 5.61 -4.42
CA GLY A 10 19.83 4.65 -3.33
C GLY A 10 20.26 5.24 -1.98
N TYR A 11 19.75 4.66 -0.89
CA TYR A 11 20.21 5.00 0.46
C TYR A 11 21.53 4.30 0.79
N ASP A 12 22.51 5.06 1.26
CA ASP A 12 23.76 4.52 1.80
C ASP A 12 23.58 4.18 3.29
N PHE A 13 23.43 2.90 3.59
CA PHE A 13 23.25 2.41 4.96
C PHE A 13 24.56 2.30 5.76
N SER A 14 25.71 2.71 5.20
CA SER A 14 26.91 2.98 6.00
C SER A 14 26.80 4.29 6.79
N VAL A 15 25.91 5.20 6.36
CA VAL A 15 25.59 6.45 7.06
C VAL A 15 24.56 6.19 8.16
N GLN A 16 24.93 6.48 9.41
CA GLN A 16 24.09 6.19 10.59
C GLN A 16 22.71 6.88 10.53
N GLU A 17 22.64 8.10 10.00
CA GLU A 17 21.38 8.84 9.87
C GLU A 17 20.35 8.09 9.00
N ASN A 18 20.79 7.47 7.90
CA ASN A 18 19.92 6.67 7.03
C ASN A 18 19.42 5.42 7.75
N VAL A 19 20.27 4.79 8.58
CA VAL A 19 19.89 3.63 9.40
C VAL A 19 18.83 4.03 10.42
N ASP A 20 19.00 5.17 11.10
CA ASP A 20 18.06 5.63 12.12
C ASP A 20 16.72 6.05 11.52
N MET A 21 16.75 6.71 10.35
CA MET A 21 15.56 7.03 9.57
C MET A 21 14.78 5.77 9.18
N PHE A 22 15.48 4.76 8.66
CA PHE A 22 14.85 3.50 8.24
C PHE A 22 14.27 2.73 9.44
N LYS A 23 14.99 2.66 10.56
CA LYS A 23 14.48 2.07 11.81
C LYS A 23 13.22 2.78 12.32
N LYS A 24 13.17 4.11 12.22
CA LYS A 24 11.96 4.88 12.57
C LYS A 24 10.80 4.53 11.64
N ALA A 25 11.04 4.47 10.33
CA ALA A 25 10.03 4.09 9.35
C ALA A 25 9.48 2.69 9.61
N LEU A 26 10.34 1.71 9.93
CA LEU A 26 9.90 0.36 10.31
C LEU A 26 8.98 0.39 11.53
N LYS A 27 9.33 1.13 12.58
CA LYS A 27 8.49 1.29 13.78
C LYS A 27 7.16 1.96 13.50
N ASP A 28 7.11 2.86 12.52
CA ASP A 28 5.87 3.53 12.14
C ASP A 28 4.97 2.57 11.34
N VAL A 29 5.53 1.81 10.40
CA VAL A 29 4.80 0.76 9.66
C VAL A 29 4.31 -0.35 10.58
N GLU A 30 5.09 -0.74 11.59
CA GLU A 30 4.66 -1.73 12.60
C GLU A 30 3.35 -1.34 13.30
N LYS A 31 3.08 -0.04 13.50
CA LYS A 31 1.83 0.44 14.10
C LYS A 31 0.63 0.35 13.17
N GLU A 32 0.87 0.24 11.87
CA GLU A 32 -0.16 0.17 10.84
C GLU A 32 -0.45 -1.27 10.39
N LEU A 33 0.23 -2.27 10.97
CA LEU A 33 -0.01 -3.67 10.64
C LEU A 33 -1.44 -4.10 10.96
N GLY A 34 -2.00 -4.93 10.08
CA GLY A 34 -3.36 -5.41 10.17
C GLY A 34 -4.42 -4.41 9.70
N GLN A 35 -4.01 -3.25 9.15
CA GLN A 35 -4.95 -2.26 8.61
C GLN A 35 -5.81 -2.82 7.48
N ASP A 36 -7.04 -2.30 7.39
CA ASP A 36 -7.94 -2.59 6.29
C ASP A 36 -7.65 -1.67 5.11
N ILE A 37 -7.42 -2.26 3.92
CA ILE A 37 -7.18 -1.52 2.68
C ILE A 37 -8.47 -1.54 1.85
N PRO A 38 -9.02 -0.37 1.49
CA PRO A 38 -10.23 -0.30 0.65
C PRO A 38 -9.89 -0.56 -0.82
N LEU A 39 -10.92 -0.89 -1.61
CA LEU A 39 -10.88 -0.68 -3.06
C LEU A 39 -10.97 0.83 -3.33
N VAL A 40 -10.31 1.31 -4.37
CA VAL A 40 -10.45 2.69 -4.83
C VAL A 40 -10.99 2.69 -6.24
N ILE A 41 -12.23 3.12 -6.41
CA ILE A 41 -12.94 3.15 -7.70
C ILE A 41 -13.50 4.55 -7.88
N ASN A 42 -13.16 5.20 -8.99
CA ASN A 42 -13.56 6.59 -9.27
C ASN A 42 -13.18 7.59 -8.15
N GLY A 43 -12.07 7.36 -7.46
CA GLY A 43 -11.65 8.17 -6.31
C GLY A 43 -12.36 7.88 -4.99
N GLU A 44 -13.37 7.01 -4.98
CA GLU A 44 -14.09 6.60 -3.77
C GLU A 44 -13.45 5.38 -3.11
N LYS A 45 -13.38 5.40 -1.77
CA LYS A 45 -12.86 4.28 -0.96
C LYS A 45 -14.00 3.35 -0.55
N ILE A 46 -13.93 2.11 -1.01
CA ILE A 46 -14.95 1.08 -0.77
C ILE A 46 -14.36 -0.02 0.12
N PHE A 47 -14.87 -0.14 1.34
CA PHE A 47 -14.51 -1.23 2.25
C PHE A 47 -15.48 -2.39 2.09
N LYS A 48 -14.97 -3.63 2.14
CA LYS A 48 -15.78 -4.85 2.07
C LYS A 48 -15.48 -5.80 3.22
N ASP A 49 -16.48 -6.61 3.56
CA ASP A 49 -16.35 -7.65 4.59
C ASP A 49 -15.49 -8.83 4.11
N ASP A 50 -15.60 -9.21 2.82
CA ASP A 50 -14.71 -10.19 2.20
C ASP A 50 -13.36 -9.53 1.92
N LYS A 51 -12.29 -10.11 2.47
CA LYS A 51 -10.94 -9.53 2.48
C LYS A 51 -9.88 -10.56 2.14
N ILE A 52 -8.82 -10.09 1.49
CA ILE A 52 -7.60 -10.83 1.21
C ILE A 52 -6.57 -10.47 2.27
N LYS A 53 -6.08 -11.47 2.99
CA LYS A 53 -5.02 -11.29 3.99
C LYS A 53 -3.65 -11.25 3.33
N SER A 54 -2.95 -10.12 3.49
CA SER A 54 -1.53 -10.01 3.17
C SER A 54 -0.73 -10.36 4.41
N ILE A 55 0.12 -11.38 4.32
CA ILE A 55 0.90 -11.91 5.46
C ILE A 55 2.39 -11.61 5.29
N ASN A 56 3.10 -11.50 6.40
CA ASN A 56 4.55 -11.35 6.38
C ASN A 56 5.20 -12.70 5.97
N PRO A 57 6.01 -12.75 4.89
CA PRO A 57 6.69 -13.99 4.51
C PRO A 57 7.77 -14.43 5.52
N ALA A 58 8.30 -13.52 6.33
CA ALA A 58 9.27 -13.83 7.39
C ALA A 58 8.59 -14.34 8.67
N ASP A 59 7.32 -14.01 8.89
CA ASP A 59 6.49 -14.50 9.99
C ASP A 59 5.03 -14.66 9.52
N THR A 60 4.66 -15.89 9.16
CA THR A 60 3.35 -16.19 8.58
C THR A 60 2.18 -16.01 9.55
N SER A 61 2.45 -15.82 10.85
CA SER A 61 1.42 -15.49 11.84
C SER A 61 1.06 -14.01 11.85
N GLN A 62 1.93 -13.16 11.30
CA GLN A 62 1.75 -11.72 11.26
C GLN A 62 1.00 -11.27 10.00
N VAL A 63 -0.15 -10.62 10.20
CA VAL A 63 -0.92 -10.00 9.11
C VAL A 63 -0.43 -8.57 8.89
N ILE A 64 0.01 -8.28 7.67
CA ILE A 64 0.44 -6.93 7.25
C ILE A 64 -0.77 -6.05 6.97
N ALA A 65 -1.73 -6.55 6.20
CA ALA A 65 -2.92 -5.80 5.82
C ALA A 65 -4.06 -6.73 5.39
N ASN A 66 -5.30 -6.24 5.47
CA ASN A 66 -6.49 -6.92 4.98
C ASN A 66 -7.09 -6.10 3.83
N ALA A 67 -6.84 -6.49 2.59
CA ALA A 67 -7.35 -5.78 1.43
C ALA A 67 -8.78 -6.21 1.08
N SER A 68 -9.66 -5.24 0.83
CA SER A 68 -11.04 -5.49 0.40
C SER A 68 -11.05 -6.28 -0.91
N LYS A 69 -11.82 -7.37 -0.95
CA LYS A 69 -11.85 -8.27 -2.10
C LYS A 69 -12.89 -7.82 -3.12
N ALA A 70 -12.44 -7.55 -4.34
CA ALA A 70 -13.31 -7.13 -5.42
C ALA A 70 -14.30 -8.23 -5.84
N THR A 71 -15.54 -7.83 -6.12
CA THR A 71 -16.58 -8.62 -6.77
C THR A 71 -16.62 -8.31 -8.27
N LYS A 72 -17.39 -9.08 -9.04
CA LYS A 72 -17.59 -8.80 -10.47
C LYS A 72 -18.18 -7.41 -10.71
N GLN A 73 -19.10 -6.96 -9.86
CA GLN A 73 -19.71 -5.64 -9.97
C GLN A 73 -18.67 -4.53 -9.80
N ASP A 74 -17.78 -4.65 -8.81
CA ASP A 74 -16.72 -3.64 -8.59
C ASP A 74 -15.81 -3.51 -9.82
N VAL A 75 -15.57 -4.62 -10.52
CA VAL A 75 -14.78 -4.62 -11.74
C VAL A 75 -15.52 -3.88 -12.85
N GLU A 76 -16.82 -4.15 -13.04
CA GLU A 76 -17.64 -3.42 -14.02
C GLU A 76 -17.68 -1.91 -13.73
N ASP A 77 -17.88 -1.52 -12.46
CA ASP A 77 -17.90 -0.13 -12.03
C ASP A 77 -16.55 0.56 -12.26
N ALA A 78 -15.44 -0.14 -11.98
CA ALA A 78 -14.10 0.34 -12.26
C ALA A 78 -13.82 0.52 -13.76
N PHE A 79 -14.27 -0.42 -14.60
CA PHE A 79 -14.16 -0.29 -16.05
C PHE A 79 -14.95 0.89 -16.58
N LYS A 80 -16.18 1.10 -16.09
CA LYS A 80 -17.00 2.23 -16.48
C LYS A 80 -16.32 3.55 -16.08
N ALA A 81 -15.89 3.68 -14.83
CA ALA A 81 -15.21 4.88 -14.34
C ALA A 81 -13.93 5.19 -15.12
N ALA A 82 -13.12 4.17 -15.45
CA ALA A 82 -11.90 4.35 -16.23
C ALA A 82 -12.15 4.82 -17.67
N ASN A 83 -13.29 4.46 -18.28
CA ASN A 83 -13.65 4.91 -19.62
C ASN A 83 -14.23 6.33 -19.65
N GLU A 84 -14.80 6.79 -18.54
CA GLU A 84 -15.43 8.12 -18.42
C GLU A 84 -14.46 9.21 -17.94
N ALA A 85 -13.24 8.84 -17.53
CA ALA A 85 -12.18 9.73 -17.04
C ALA A 85 -11.26 10.26 -18.15
#